data_AF-A0A524IGS0-F1
#
_entry.id   AF-A0A524IGS0-F1
#
_cell.length_a   1.000
_cell.length_b   1.000
_cell.length_c   1.000
_cell.angle_alpha   90.00
_cell.angle_beta   90.00
_cell.angle_gamma   90.00
#
_symmetry.space_group_name_H-M   'P 1'
#
loop_
_entity.id
_entity.type
_entity.pdbx_description
1 polymer ?
#
loop_
_entity_poly.entity_id
_entity_poly.type
_entity_poly.pdbx_seq_one_letter_code
_entity_poly.pdbx_strand_id
1 'polypeptide(L)'
;MQPVTHRWRKITVSELGFSSPTRLEKGKLSIDVDELTRLLRSDPNIQDVRFAIALPGESVRIIPVKDVIEPRLSLIPGHPVFPGVLSTWDPAAAGIPSGEIASLCGMVVTTVGSIVGFQ
;
A
#
# COMPACT_ATOMS: atom_id res chain seq x y z
N MET A 1 0.26 27.81 -18.13
CA MET A 1 0.10 26.42 -17.67
C MET A 1 -0.89 26.45 -16.50
N GLN A 2 -1.98 25.68 -16.53
CA GLN A 2 -2.88 25.61 -15.36
C GLN A 2 -2.14 24.91 -14.20
N PRO A 3 -2.32 25.36 -12.95
CA PRO A 3 -1.72 24.69 -11.80
C PRO A 3 -2.34 23.30 -11.58
N VAL A 4 -1.48 22.30 -11.40
CA VAL A 4 -1.88 20.94 -11.01
C VAL A 4 -2.31 20.95 -9.56
N THR A 5 -3.51 20.45 -9.27
CA THR A 5 -4.07 20.36 -7.93
C THR A 5 -4.48 18.94 -7.62
N HIS A 6 -3.91 18.37 -6.55
CA HIS A 6 -4.34 17.07 -6.02
C HIS A 6 -5.17 17.26 -4.77
N ARG A 7 -6.31 16.56 -4.71
CA ARG A 7 -7.15 16.46 -3.51
C ARG A 7 -6.86 15.15 -2.81
N TRP A 8 -6.70 15.20 -1.49
CA TRP A 8 -6.40 14.03 -0.69
C TRP A 8 -7.65 13.53 -0.01
N ARG A 9 -8.14 12.35 -0.42
CA ARG A 9 -9.22 11.63 0.25
C ARG A 9 -8.64 10.66 1.28
N LYS A 10 -8.85 10.97 2.55
CA LYS A 10 -8.42 10.13 3.67
C LYS A 10 -9.52 9.14 4.01
N ILE A 11 -9.22 7.86 3.89
CA ILE A 11 -10.10 6.77 4.33
C ILE A 11 -9.53 6.22 5.62
N THR A 12 -10.24 6.40 6.73
CA THR A 12 -9.74 5.98 8.05
C THR A 12 -9.89 4.48 8.25
N VAL A 13 -8.81 3.83 8.69
CA VAL A 13 -8.75 2.46 9.17
C VAL A 13 -8.47 2.52 10.67
N SER A 14 -9.42 2.05 11.47
CA SER A 14 -9.33 1.99 12.94
C SER A 14 -9.10 0.57 13.45
N GLU A 15 -9.48 -0.44 12.66
CA GLU A 15 -9.34 -1.85 12.99
C GLU A 15 -8.80 -2.62 11.80
N LEU A 16 -7.92 -3.59 12.06
CA LEU A 16 -7.30 -4.44 11.05
C LEU A 16 -7.43 -5.91 11.48
N GLY A 17 -7.75 -6.79 10.55
CA GLY A 17 -7.82 -8.22 10.84
C GLY A 17 -7.75 -9.09 9.59
N PHE A 18 -7.33 -10.34 9.78
CA PHE A 18 -7.41 -11.35 8.72
C PHE A 18 -8.81 -11.96 8.69
N SER A 19 -9.45 -11.92 7.53
CA SER A 19 -10.76 -12.52 7.28
C SER A 19 -11.02 -12.54 5.77
N SER A 20 -11.76 -13.53 5.29
CA SER A 20 -12.26 -13.56 3.91
C SER A 20 -13.72 -13.07 3.88
N PRO A 21 -14.12 -12.20 2.93
CA PRO A 21 -13.30 -11.62 1.86
C PRO A 21 -12.55 -10.34 2.29
N THR A 22 -11.57 -9.91 1.49
CA THR A 22 -10.94 -8.58 1.64
C THR A 22 -11.99 -7.49 1.52
N ARG A 23 -12.09 -6.63 2.54
CA ARG A 23 -13.19 -5.65 2.66
C ARG A 23 -12.88 -4.55 3.67
N LEU A 24 -13.28 -3.32 3.35
CA LEU A 24 -13.26 -2.20 4.28
C LEU A 24 -14.69 -1.76 4.61
N GLU A 25 -15.11 -1.93 5.86
CA GLU A 25 -16.43 -1.52 6.33
C GLU A 25 -16.35 -0.84 7.68
N LYS A 26 -16.96 0.36 7.79
CA LYS A 26 -17.04 1.15 9.03
C LYS A 26 -15.68 1.31 9.76
N GLY A 27 -14.59 1.46 9.00
CA GLY A 27 -13.23 1.63 9.55
C GLY A 27 -12.48 0.32 9.85
N LYS A 28 -13.11 -0.85 9.69
CA LYS A 28 -12.46 -2.15 9.82
C LYS A 28 -12.02 -2.69 8.46
N LEU A 29 -10.71 -2.88 8.30
CA LEU A 29 -10.13 -3.55 7.14
C LEU A 29 -9.94 -5.03 7.44
N SER A 30 -10.69 -5.86 6.72
CA SER A 30 -10.53 -7.31 6.66
C SER A 30 -9.67 -7.67 5.47
N ILE A 31 -8.67 -8.54 5.65
CA ILE A 31 -7.73 -8.96 4.61
C ILE A 31 -7.82 -10.47 4.43
N ASP A 32 -8.10 -10.91 3.20
CA ASP A 32 -8.01 -12.31 2.83
C ASP A 32 -6.54 -12.66 2.53
N VAL A 33 -5.94 -13.45 3.44
CA VAL A 33 -4.53 -13.83 3.35
C VAL A 33 -4.27 -14.73 2.15
N ASP A 34 -5.23 -15.57 1.75
CA ASP A 34 -5.05 -16.48 0.62
C ASP A 34 -5.14 -15.72 -0.70
N GLU A 35 -6.07 -14.76 -0.80
CA GLU A 35 -6.15 -13.82 -1.92
C GLU A 35 -4.85 -13.03 -2.07
N LEU A 36 -4.37 -12.44 -0.99
CA LEU A 36 -3.14 -11.64 -0.99
C LEU A 36 -1.90 -12.49 -1.30
N THR A 37 -1.83 -13.72 -0.76
CA THR A 37 -0.74 -14.66 -1.05
C THR A 37 -0.73 -15.02 -2.52
N ARG A 38 -1.89 -15.38 -3.11
CA ARG A 38 -1.98 -15.69 -4.55
C ARG A 38 -1.55 -14.50 -5.41
N LEU A 39 -1.95 -13.28 -5.04
CA LEU A 39 -1.56 -12.06 -5.75
C LEU A 39 -0.04 -11.88 -5.73
N LEU A 40 0.59 -11.92 -4.56
CA LEU A 40 2.04 -11.70 -4.45
C LEU A 40 2.85 -12.84 -5.09
N ARG A 41 2.38 -14.08 -4.99
CA ARG A 41 3.02 -15.25 -5.62
C ARG A 41 2.95 -15.25 -7.15
N SER A 42 2.18 -14.34 -7.76
CA SER A 42 2.20 -14.16 -9.22
C SER A 42 3.49 -13.50 -9.73
N ASP A 43 4.23 -12.81 -8.86
CA ASP A 43 5.56 -12.28 -9.19
C ASP A 43 6.61 -13.41 -9.06
N PRO A 44 7.33 -13.75 -10.15
CA PRO A 44 8.32 -14.83 -10.13
C PRO A 44 9.51 -14.56 -9.20
N ASN A 45 9.73 -13.32 -8.77
CA ASN A 45 10.79 -12.96 -7.83
C ASN A 45 10.41 -13.24 -6.37
N ILE A 46 9.15 -13.56 -6.08
CA ILE A 46 8.65 -13.78 -4.72
C ILE A 46 8.56 -15.29 -4.42
N GLN A 47 9.57 -15.80 -3.69
CA GLN A 47 9.62 -17.22 -3.31
C GLN A 47 8.74 -17.56 -2.10
N ASP A 48 8.52 -16.65 -1.14
CA ASP A 48 7.61 -16.85 -0.01
C ASP A 48 7.16 -15.51 0.56
N VAL A 49 5.98 -15.50 1.19
CA VAL A 49 5.41 -14.33 1.88
C VAL A 49 4.75 -14.76 3.17
N ARG A 50 4.95 -13.95 4.22
CA ARG A 50 4.30 -14.14 5.52
C ARG A 50 3.73 -12.81 5.94
N PHE A 51 2.54 -12.86 6.52
CA PHE A 51 1.82 -11.69 6.98
C PHE A 51 1.65 -11.76 8.48
N ALA A 52 1.82 -10.61 9.13
CA ALA A 52 1.51 -10.40 10.52
C ALA A 52 0.83 -9.04 10.66
N ILE A 53 -0.07 -8.94 11.62
CA ILE A 53 -0.67 -7.67 12.04
C ILE A 53 -0.07 -7.35 13.41
N ALA A 54 0.40 -6.12 13.57
CA ALA A 54 0.75 -5.56 14.86
C ALA A 54 -0.17 -4.36 15.12
N LEU A 55 -0.83 -4.35 16.28
CA LEU A 55 -1.77 -3.31 16.68
C LEU A 55 -1.11 -2.32 17.64
N PRO A 56 -1.53 -1.03 17.64
CA PRO A 56 -1.09 -0.06 18.63
C PRO A 56 -1.31 -0.58 20.06
N GLY A 57 -0.25 -0.55 20.87
CA GLY A 57 -0.27 -1.01 22.26
C GLY A 57 0.20 -2.45 22.47
N GLU A 58 0.38 -3.25 21.42
CA GLU A 58 0.98 -4.58 21.55
C GLU A 58 2.47 -4.51 21.88
N SER A 59 2.94 -5.40 22.76
CA SER A 59 4.36 -5.55 23.09
C SER A 59 5.07 -6.37 22.01
N VAL A 60 5.22 -5.78 20.82
CA VAL A 60 5.82 -6.42 19.63
C VAL A 60 6.96 -5.57 19.09
N ARG A 61 8.02 -6.22 18.61
CA ARG A 61 9.16 -5.57 17.95
C ARG A 61 9.19 -5.95 16.47
N ILE A 62 9.09 -4.96 15.60
CA ILE A 62 9.16 -5.12 14.13
C ILE A 62 10.56 -4.74 13.68
N ILE A 63 11.41 -5.73 13.36
CA ILE A 63 12.80 -5.51 12.92
C ILE A 63 13.29 -6.59 11.96
N PRO A 64 14.28 -6.28 11.11
CA PRO A 64 14.66 -4.94 10.66
C PRO A 64 13.69 -4.45 9.58
N VAL A 65 13.18 -3.24 9.76
CA VAL A 65 12.28 -2.58 8.82
C VAL A 65 13.05 -2.23 7.54
N LYS A 66 12.49 -2.55 6.37
CA LYS A 66 13.00 -2.13 5.07
C LYS A 66 12.30 -0.87 4.61
N ASP A 67 10.97 -0.93 4.52
CA ASP A 67 10.12 0.22 4.21
C ASP A 67 8.86 0.25 5.08
N VAL A 68 8.30 1.46 5.23
CA VAL A 68 7.00 1.70 5.86
C VAL A 68 6.16 2.51 4.88
N ILE A 69 5.08 1.92 4.38
CA ILE A 69 4.32 2.46 3.28
C ILE A 69 2.88 2.72 3.75
N GLU A 70 2.42 3.97 3.66
CA GLU A 70 0.99 4.29 3.74
C GLU A 70 0.33 3.90 2.40
N PRO A 71 -0.67 3.00 2.37
CA PRO A 71 -1.32 2.62 1.13
C PRO A 71 -2.03 3.81 0.49
N ARG A 72 -1.72 4.05 -0.79
CA ARG A 72 -2.29 5.15 -1.60
C ARG A 72 -2.76 4.64 -2.94
N LEU A 73 -3.83 5.24 -3.44
CA LEU A 73 -4.41 4.95 -4.74
C LEU A 73 -4.74 6.25 -5.47
N SER A 74 -4.24 6.41 -6.68
CA SER A 74 -4.65 7.48 -7.58
C SER A 74 -6.06 7.16 -8.09
N LEU A 75 -7.00 8.08 -7.89
CA LEU A 75 -8.35 8.02 -8.45
C LEU A 75 -8.46 8.83 -9.75
N ILE A 76 -7.31 9.24 -10.29
CA ILE A 76 -7.21 9.93 -11.57
C ILE A 76 -7.28 8.87 -12.68
N PRO A 77 -8.27 8.93 -13.59
CA PRO A 77 -8.41 7.95 -14.66
C PRO A 77 -7.14 7.86 -15.52
N GLY A 78 -6.64 6.65 -15.71
CA GLY A 78 -5.45 6.39 -16.55
C GLY A 78 -4.12 6.81 -15.94
N HIS A 79 -4.10 7.33 -14.70
CA HIS A 79 -2.87 7.78 -14.04
C HIS A 79 -2.54 6.92 -12.83
N PRO A 80 -1.52 6.05 -12.94
CA PRO A 80 -1.07 5.17 -11.86
C PRO A 80 -0.34 5.93 -10.74
N VAL A 81 -0.29 5.33 -9.55
CA VAL A 81 0.58 5.81 -8.46
C VAL A 81 2.01 5.35 -8.75
N PHE A 82 2.99 6.22 -8.47
CA PHE A 82 4.42 5.94 -8.67
C PHE A 82 4.80 5.49 -10.10
N PRO A 83 4.65 6.37 -11.11
CA PRO A 83 5.18 6.13 -12.45
C PRO A 83 6.68 5.83 -12.43
N GLY A 84 7.10 4.82 -13.20
CA GLY A 84 8.47 4.31 -13.21
C GLY A 84 8.76 3.25 -12.12
N VAL A 85 7.89 3.08 -11.13
CA VAL A 85 8.01 2.05 -10.08
C VAL A 85 6.91 1.00 -10.23
N LEU A 86 5.64 1.42 -10.17
CA LEU A 86 4.48 0.52 -10.25
C LEU A 86 3.82 0.54 -11.64
N SER A 87 4.34 1.33 -12.56
CA SER A 87 3.82 1.49 -13.92
C SER A 87 4.89 2.02 -14.85
N THR A 88 4.73 1.78 -16.15
CA THR A 88 5.65 2.31 -17.16
C THR A 88 5.62 3.84 -17.15
N TRP A 89 6.80 4.45 -17.12
CA TRP A 89 6.94 5.88 -17.33
C TRP A 89 6.66 6.20 -18.80
N ASP A 90 5.69 7.08 -19.07
CA ASP A 90 5.42 7.61 -20.41
C ASP A 90 5.99 9.03 -20.53
N PRO A 91 7.12 9.22 -21.26
CA PRO A 91 7.71 10.55 -21.45
C PRO A 91 6.88 11.45 -22.37
N ALA A 92 5.90 10.90 -23.11
CA ALA A 92 4.98 11.66 -23.96
C ALA A 92 3.69 12.08 -23.22
N ALA A 93 3.48 11.61 -21.98
CA ALA A 93 2.35 12.03 -21.17
C ALA A 93 2.39 13.56 -20.95
N ALA A 94 1.25 14.23 -21.13
CA ALA A 94 1.10 15.68 -21.05
C ALA A 94 1.25 16.27 -19.61
N GLY A 95 1.98 15.59 -18.74
CA GLY A 95 2.10 15.87 -17.31
C GLY A 95 1.08 15.09 -16.45
N ILE A 96 1.14 15.33 -15.14
CA ILE A 96 0.19 14.73 -14.19
C ILE A 96 -1.03 15.64 -14.09
N PRO A 97 -2.24 15.18 -14.40
CA PRO A 97 -3.43 16.01 -14.30
C PRO A 97 -3.80 16.25 -12.82
N SER A 98 -4.63 17.27 -12.60
CA SER A 98 -5.32 17.46 -11.33
C SER A 98 -6.27 16.30 -11.05
N GLY A 99 -6.50 15.99 -9.78
CA GLY A 99 -7.47 14.96 -9.40
C GLY A 99 -7.33 14.49 -7.96
N GLU A 100 -7.91 13.33 -7.65
CA GLU A 100 -8.00 12.81 -6.29
C GLU A 100 -7.05 11.64 -6.07
N ILE A 101 -6.41 11.61 -4.89
CA ILE A 101 -5.63 10.49 -4.39
C ILE A 101 -6.27 10.03 -3.09
N ALA A 102 -6.60 8.75 -3.00
CA ALA A 102 -7.09 8.12 -1.78
C ALA A 102 -5.93 7.53 -0.98
N SER A 103 -6.06 7.51 0.35
CA SER A 103 -5.16 6.76 1.24
C SER A 103 -5.93 6.01 2.32
N LEU A 104 -5.36 4.91 2.80
CA LEU A 104 -5.82 4.20 3.98
C LEU A 104 -5.10 4.74 5.23
N CYS A 105 -5.63 5.80 5.81
CA CYS A 105 -5.04 6.45 6.97
C CYS A 105 -5.29 5.65 8.25
N GLY A 106 -4.29 5.55 9.13
CA GLY A 106 -4.38 4.78 10.38
C GLY A 106 -3.77 3.38 10.30
N MET A 107 -3.28 2.99 9.12
CA MET A 107 -2.47 1.77 8.95
C MET A 107 -1.26 2.04 8.05
N VAL A 108 -0.28 1.15 8.13
CA VAL A 108 0.86 1.10 7.22
C VAL A 108 1.15 -0.35 6.85
N VAL A 109 1.75 -0.57 5.69
CA VAL A 109 2.37 -1.84 5.34
C VAL A 109 3.86 -1.70 5.61
N THR A 110 4.39 -2.56 6.46
CA THR A 110 5.81 -2.59 6.80
C THR A 110 6.46 -3.81 6.18
N THR A 111 7.49 -3.60 5.37
CA THR A 111 8.32 -4.69 4.87
C THR A 111 9.47 -4.92 5.85
N VAL A 112 9.77 -6.19 6.10
CA VAL A 112 10.90 -6.61 6.93
C VAL A 112 11.77 -7.56 6.12
N GLY A 113 13.06 -7.62 6.45
CA GLY A 113 13.98 -8.52 5.76
C GLY A 113 15.12 -8.96 6.67
N SER A 114 16.12 -9.64 6.15
CA SER A 114 17.30 -9.99 6.95
C SER A 114 18.09 -8.74 7.34
N ILE A 115 18.78 -8.80 8.48
CA ILE A 115 19.80 -7.79 8.80
C ILE A 115 20.92 -7.97 7.79
N VAL A 116 21.06 -6.96 6.94
CA VAL A 116 22.19 -6.77 6.05
C VAL A 116 22.91 -5.53 6.59
N GLY A 117 24.24 -5.53 6.66
CA GLY A 117 25.04 -4.49 7.32
C GLY A 117 24.97 -3.09 6.70
N PHE A 118 23.99 -2.87 5.82
CA PHE A 118 23.62 -1.63 5.15
C PHE A 118 22.10 -1.69 4.89
N GLN A 119 21.42 -0.55 5.00
CA GLN A 119 19.99 -0.40 4.67
C GLN A 119 19.83 0.52 3.48
#